data_AF-A0A4P7H8E5-F1
#
_entry.id   AF-A0A4P7H8E5-F1
#
_cell.length_a   1.000
_cell.length_b   1.000
_cell.length_c   1.000
_cell.angle_alpha   90.00
_cell.angle_beta   90.00
_cell.angle_gamma   90.00
#
_symmetry.space_group_name_H-M   'P 1'
#
loop_
_entity.id
_entity.type
_entity.pdbx_description
1 polymer ?
#
loop_
_entity_poly.entity_id
_entity_poly.type
_entity_poly.pdbx_seq_one_letter_code
_entity_poly.pdbx_strand_id
1 'polypeptide(L)'
;MIPLLPGGAQGIAVLEADDTRELLAQARARATSAAGRASAASRRAVNRDKAVDHVARAHGAARAVAAADTTRDAAWHAYVAANHAIKATFYAVASADAAVTVGDAAAAALAAAKAAAFAPDDITVANTAAAAEEAAAGASNGAYGAPTAVTIARIGQRMSTN
;
A
#
# COMPACT_ATOMS: atom_id res chain seq x y z
N MET A 1 17.65 -22.37 58.20
CA MET A 1 16.52 -21.45 58.05
C MET A 1 17.08 -20.16 57.48
N ILE A 2 16.94 -19.95 56.16
CA ILE A 2 17.47 -18.79 55.45
C ILE A 2 16.26 -17.90 55.09
N PRO A 3 16.27 -16.59 55.41
CA PRO A 3 15.09 -15.75 55.24
C PRO A 3 14.90 -15.34 53.77
N LEU A 4 13.63 -15.32 53.35
CA LEU A 4 13.16 -14.76 52.08
C LEU A 4 13.46 -13.25 52.00
N LEU A 5 14.02 -12.80 50.89
CA LEU A 5 13.98 -11.41 50.44
C LEU A 5 12.95 -11.28 49.30
N PRO A 6 12.01 -10.32 49.38
CA PRO A 6 11.05 -10.02 48.33
C PRO A 6 11.65 -9.02 47.33
N GLY A 7 11.25 -9.11 46.07
CA GLY A 7 11.56 -8.07 45.08
C GLY A 7 12.25 -8.56 43.81
N GLY A 8 11.83 -9.70 43.26
CA GLY A 8 12.07 -9.99 41.85
C GLY A 8 11.15 -9.11 41.00
N ALA A 9 11.52 -7.84 40.82
CA ALA A 9 11.01 -7.06 39.71
C ALA A 9 11.51 -7.76 38.43
N GLN A 10 10.73 -8.71 37.93
CA GLN A 10 10.77 -9.10 36.55
C GLN A 10 10.41 -7.83 35.78
N GLY A 11 11.43 -7.04 35.46
CA GLY A 11 11.35 -6.07 34.38
C GLY A 11 11.06 -6.89 33.13
N ILE A 12 9.77 -7.05 32.83
CA ILE A 12 9.32 -7.32 31.48
C ILE A 12 9.76 -6.07 30.72
N ALA A 13 10.97 -6.11 30.17
CA ALA A 13 11.34 -5.22 29.10
C ALA A 13 10.35 -5.53 27.99
N VAL A 14 9.26 -4.76 27.96
CA VAL A 14 8.40 -4.65 26.78
C VAL A 14 9.35 -4.10 25.73
N LEU A 15 9.93 -4.99 24.92
CA LEU A 15 10.54 -4.61 23.65
C LEU A 15 9.42 -3.87 22.92
N GLU A 16 9.52 -2.54 22.84
CA GLU A 16 8.67 -1.76 21.94
C GLU A 16 8.73 -2.48 20.59
N ALA A 17 7.55 -2.87 20.09
CA ALA A 17 7.48 -3.52 18.80
C ALA A 17 8.12 -2.57 17.79
N ASP A 18 9.13 -3.06 17.07
CA ASP A 18 9.77 -2.30 16.00
C ASP A 18 8.80 -2.21 14.81
N ASP A 19 7.85 -1.28 14.93
CA ASP A 19 6.79 -1.01 13.95
C ASP A 19 7.37 -0.61 12.59
N THR A 20 8.65 -0.21 12.55
CA THR A 20 9.41 0.08 11.32
C THR A 20 9.31 -1.06 10.32
N ARG A 21 9.51 -2.32 10.76
CA ARG A 21 9.46 -3.47 9.85
C ARG A 21 8.07 -3.64 9.24
N GLU A 22 7.02 -3.46 10.03
CA GLU A 22 5.64 -3.60 9.58
C GLU A 22 5.24 -2.44 8.65
N LEU A 23 5.65 -1.21 8.95
CA LEU A 23 5.46 -0.02 8.11
C LEU A 23 6.15 -0.18 6.74
N LEU A 24 7.40 -0.64 6.72
CA LEU A 24 8.15 -0.92 5.48
C LEU A 24 7.46 -2.01 4.65
N ALA A 25 7.05 -3.12 5.29
CA ALA A 25 6.36 -4.21 4.62
C ALA A 25 5.02 -3.75 4.02
N GLN A 26 4.25 -2.96 4.78
CA GLN A 26 2.96 -2.44 4.33
C GLN A 26 3.11 -1.43 3.18
N ALA A 27 4.10 -0.54 3.25
CA ALA A 27 4.43 0.37 2.15
C ALA A 27 4.80 -0.41 0.87
N ARG A 28 5.60 -1.47 1.00
CA ARG A 28 5.97 -2.36 -0.12
C ARG A 28 4.76 -3.05 -0.73
N ALA A 29 3.85 -3.58 0.10
CA ALA A 29 2.63 -4.22 -0.35
C ALA A 29 1.72 -3.24 -1.12
N ARG A 30 1.51 -2.02 -0.59
CA ARG A 30 0.75 -0.96 -1.27
C ARG A 30 1.36 -0.59 -2.61
N ALA A 31 2.68 -0.38 -2.67
CA ALA A 31 3.36 0.00 -3.89
C ALA A 31 3.30 -1.10 -4.97
N THR A 32 3.44 -2.36 -4.56
CA THR A 32 3.32 -3.52 -5.45
C THR A 32 1.89 -3.65 -5.99
N SER A 33 0.88 -3.48 -5.13
CA SER A 33 -0.53 -3.44 -5.54
C SER A 33 -0.77 -2.34 -6.58
N ALA A 34 -0.31 -1.11 -6.31
CA ALA A 34 -0.48 0.02 -7.23
C ALA A 34 0.17 -0.25 -8.60
N ALA A 35 1.38 -0.80 -8.62
CA ALA A 35 2.05 -1.20 -9.86
C ALA A 35 1.29 -2.33 -10.61
N GLY A 36 0.71 -3.27 -9.88
CA GLY A 36 -0.19 -4.29 -10.41
C GLY A 36 -1.43 -3.69 -11.08
N ARG A 37 -2.11 -2.74 -10.42
CA ARG A 37 -3.27 -2.02 -10.98
C ARG A 37 -2.90 -1.24 -12.24
N ALA A 38 -1.76 -0.56 -12.23
CA ALA A 38 -1.26 0.14 -13.42
C ALA A 38 -1.12 -0.83 -14.60
N SER A 39 -0.58 -2.03 -14.34
CA SER A 39 -0.40 -3.08 -15.34
C SER A 39 -1.75 -3.65 -15.83
N ALA A 40 -2.73 -3.77 -14.93
CA ALA A 40 -4.08 -4.18 -15.30
C ALA A 40 -4.76 -3.14 -16.22
N ALA A 41 -4.68 -1.87 -15.86
CA ALA A 41 -5.24 -0.76 -16.63
C ALA A 41 -4.60 -0.67 -18.03
N SER A 42 -3.28 -0.82 -18.14
CA SER A 42 -2.58 -0.71 -19.43
C SER A 42 -2.98 -1.79 -20.45
N ARG A 43 -3.44 -2.96 -20.01
CA ARG A 43 -3.99 -4.00 -20.89
C ARG A 43 -5.26 -3.56 -21.62
N ARG A 44 -5.94 -2.53 -21.11
CA ARG A 44 -7.16 -1.95 -21.68
C ARG A 44 -6.96 -0.52 -22.18
N ALA A 45 -5.71 -0.06 -22.31
CA ALA A 45 -5.42 1.32 -22.70
C ALA A 45 -5.64 1.63 -24.18
N VAL A 46 -6.30 2.76 -24.45
CA VAL A 46 -6.39 3.34 -25.82
C VAL A 46 -5.04 3.92 -26.22
N ASN A 47 -4.40 4.63 -25.28
CA ASN A 47 -3.07 5.18 -25.47
C ASN A 47 -2.04 4.31 -24.73
N ARG A 48 -1.65 3.21 -25.39
CA ARG A 48 -0.77 2.20 -24.80
C ARG A 48 0.59 2.77 -24.44
N ASP A 49 1.16 3.65 -25.26
CA ASP A 49 2.50 4.20 -25.03
C ASP A 49 2.56 5.05 -23.74
N LYS A 50 1.56 5.92 -23.53
CA LYS A 50 1.46 6.70 -22.28
C LYS A 50 1.15 5.83 -21.08
N ALA A 51 0.30 4.81 -21.24
CA ALA A 51 -0.01 3.87 -20.17
C ALA A 51 1.25 3.09 -19.74
N VAL A 52 2.05 2.61 -20.69
CA VAL A 52 3.27 1.84 -20.43
C VAL A 52 4.33 2.68 -19.72
N ASP A 53 4.49 3.96 -20.06
CA ASP A 53 5.40 4.86 -19.33
C ASP A 53 5.01 5.00 -17.85
N HIS A 54 3.71 5.15 -17.55
CA HIS A 54 3.25 5.19 -16.17
C HIS A 54 3.34 3.84 -15.45
N VAL A 55 3.12 2.73 -16.14
CA VAL A 55 3.38 1.39 -15.59
C VAL A 55 4.84 1.25 -15.21
N ALA A 56 5.76 1.62 -16.10
CA ALA A 56 7.20 1.54 -15.84
C ALA A 56 7.60 2.39 -14.63
N ARG A 57 7.05 3.60 -14.49
CA ARG A 57 7.29 4.47 -13.33
C ARG A 57 6.67 3.92 -12.04
N ALA A 58 5.48 3.34 -12.10
CA ALA A 58 4.85 2.70 -10.94
C ALA A 58 5.68 1.51 -10.42
N HIS A 59 6.15 0.65 -11.34
CA HIS A 59 7.07 -0.45 -11.00
C HIS A 59 8.44 0.05 -10.52
N GLY A 60 8.96 1.13 -11.12
CA GLY A 60 10.19 1.78 -10.68
C GLY A 60 10.09 2.27 -9.24
N ALA A 61 8.97 2.93 -8.89
CA ALA A 61 8.69 3.36 -7.54
C ALA A 61 8.51 2.17 -6.57
N ALA A 62 7.81 1.11 -6.97
CA ALA A 62 7.68 -0.10 -6.16
C ALA A 62 9.03 -0.78 -5.87
N ARG A 63 9.95 -0.79 -6.85
CA ARG A 63 11.33 -1.23 -6.63
C ARG A 63 12.09 -0.32 -5.68
N ALA A 64 11.89 1.00 -5.77
CA ALA A 64 12.49 1.96 -4.84
C ALA A 64 12.00 1.75 -3.40
N VAL A 65 10.71 1.41 -3.19
CA VAL A 65 10.21 1.01 -1.86
C VAL A 65 10.95 -0.22 -1.32
N ALA A 66 11.20 -1.21 -2.17
CA ALA A 66 11.89 -2.43 -1.75
C ALA A 66 13.37 -2.21 -1.36
N ALA A 67 13.96 -1.09 -1.79
CA ALA A 67 15.32 -0.67 -1.46
C ALA A 67 15.37 0.48 -0.44
N ALA A 68 14.22 0.89 0.11
CA ALA A 68 14.16 2.00 1.06
C ALA A 68 14.60 1.55 2.46
N ASP A 69 15.53 2.31 3.05
CA ASP A 69 16.04 2.06 4.40
C ASP A 69 15.22 2.75 5.50
N THR A 70 14.29 3.63 5.12
CA THR A 70 13.47 4.41 6.06
C THR A 70 11.97 4.28 5.76
N THR A 71 11.13 4.36 6.80
CA THR A 71 9.67 4.40 6.68
C THR A 71 9.22 5.56 5.79
N ARG A 72 9.88 6.71 5.91
CA ARG A 72 9.62 7.91 5.11
C ARG A 72 9.83 7.68 3.63
N ASP A 73 10.98 7.13 3.22
CA ASP A 73 11.29 6.90 1.82
C ASP A 73 10.38 5.82 1.23
N ALA A 74 10.11 4.76 2.01
CA ALA A 74 9.16 3.72 1.63
C ALA A 74 7.75 4.28 1.42
N ALA A 75 7.26 5.11 2.34
CA ALA A 75 5.95 5.73 2.23
C ALA A 75 5.87 6.73 1.07
N TRP A 76 6.93 7.51 0.83
CA TRP A 76 7.03 8.41 -0.31
C TRP A 76 6.99 7.66 -1.64
N HIS A 77 7.80 6.62 -1.81
CA HIS A 77 7.81 5.83 -3.04
C HIS A 77 6.50 5.04 -3.23
N ALA A 78 5.83 4.61 -2.16
CA ALA A 78 4.49 4.02 -2.26
C ALA A 78 3.46 5.04 -2.77
N TYR A 79 3.53 6.30 -2.31
CA TYR A 79 2.74 7.39 -2.87
C TYR A 79 3.03 7.64 -4.35
N VAL A 80 4.30 7.66 -4.75
CA VAL A 80 4.69 7.82 -6.17
C VAL A 80 4.14 6.67 -7.03
N ALA A 81 4.17 5.44 -6.53
CA ALA A 81 3.57 4.29 -7.20
C ALA A 81 2.06 4.47 -7.40
N ALA A 82 1.33 4.87 -6.35
CA ALA A 82 -0.11 5.16 -6.43
C ALA A 82 -0.44 6.29 -7.44
N ASN A 83 0.38 7.35 -7.47
CA ASN A 83 0.23 8.47 -8.41
C ASN A 83 0.39 8.02 -9.87
N HIS A 84 1.33 7.11 -10.14
CA HIS A 84 1.48 6.57 -11.50
C HIS A 84 0.41 5.54 -11.85
N ALA A 85 -0.09 4.79 -10.86
CA ALA A 85 -1.21 3.88 -11.05
C ALA A 85 -2.49 4.60 -11.48
N ILE A 86 -2.86 5.70 -10.81
CA ILE A 86 -4.05 6.49 -11.22
C ILE A 86 -3.85 7.16 -12.59
N LYS A 87 -2.62 7.55 -12.95
CA LYS A 87 -2.35 8.07 -14.29
C LYS A 87 -2.54 7.02 -15.37
N ALA A 88 -2.14 5.78 -15.09
CA ALA A 88 -2.38 4.66 -16.01
C ALA A 88 -3.87 4.35 -16.19
N THR A 89 -4.70 4.53 -15.16
CA THR A 89 -6.17 4.30 -15.27
C THR A 89 -6.85 5.30 -16.20
N PHE A 90 -6.38 6.55 -16.28
CA PHE A 90 -6.95 7.54 -17.21
C PHE A 90 -6.73 7.22 -18.69
N TYR A 91 -5.76 6.36 -19.01
CA TYR A 91 -5.52 5.92 -20.38
C TYR A 91 -6.28 4.63 -20.75
N ALA A 92 -6.94 3.98 -19.78
CA ALA A 92 -7.68 2.73 -19.93
C ALA A 92 -9.14 2.95 -20.37
N VAL A 93 -9.65 2.08 -21.25
CA VAL A 93 -11.09 1.99 -21.55
C VAL A 93 -11.76 1.12 -20.50
N ALA A 94 -12.82 1.64 -19.91
CA ALA A 94 -13.84 0.90 -19.19
C ALA A 94 -15.22 1.45 -19.60
N SER A 95 -16.31 0.77 -19.24
CA SER A 95 -17.63 1.41 -19.26
C SER A 95 -17.60 2.65 -18.36
N ALA A 96 -18.44 3.66 -18.64
CA ALA A 96 -18.42 4.93 -17.89
C ALA A 96 -18.55 4.70 -16.38
N ASP A 97 -19.46 3.82 -15.95
CA ASP A 97 -19.67 3.50 -14.52
C ASP A 97 -18.46 2.81 -13.88
N ALA A 98 -17.78 1.94 -14.62
CA ALA A 98 -16.56 1.29 -14.15
C ALA A 98 -15.37 2.27 -14.11
N ALA A 99 -15.30 3.21 -15.05
CA ALA A 99 -14.27 4.25 -15.07
C ALA A 99 -14.40 5.21 -13.88
N VAL A 100 -15.62 5.62 -13.52
CA VAL A 100 -15.90 6.44 -12.33
C VAL A 100 -15.51 5.69 -11.06
N THR A 101 -15.99 4.46 -10.91
CA THR A 101 -15.70 3.62 -9.73
C THR A 101 -14.19 3.41 -9.53
N VAL A 102 -13.46 3.09 -10.61
CA VAL A 102 -12.00 2.92 -10.57
C VAL A 102 -11.29 4.24 -10.27
N GLY A 103 -11.74 5.34 -10.88
CA GLY A 103 -11.18 6.68 -10.70
C GLY A 103 -11.28 7.16 -9.26
N ASP A 104 -12.48 7.05 -8.66
CA ASP A 104 -12.74 7.47 -7.28
C ASP A 104 -11.93 6.64 -6.27
N ALA A 105 -11.92 5.31 -6.44
CA ALA A 105 -11.15 4.44 -5.58
C ALA A 105 -9.63 4.69 -5.71
N ALA A 106 -9.13 4.91 -6.92
CA ALA A 106 -7.72 5.24 -7.16
C ALA A 106 -7.35 6.62 -6.60
N ALA A 107 -8.26 7.61 -6.66
CA ALA A 107 -8.07 8.93 -6.07
C ALA A 107 -8.02 8.86 -4.54
N ALA A 108 -8.91 8.08 -3.92
CA ALA A 108 -8.89 7.83 -2.48
C ALA A 108 -7.59 7.14 -2.04
N ALA A 109 -7.15 6.11 -2.78
CA ALA A 109 -5.86 5.45 -2.52
C ALA A 109 -4.68 6.40 -2.63
N LEU A 110 -4.67 7.28 -3.64
CA LEU A 110 -3.64 8.29 -3.80
C LEU A 110 -3.63 9.28 -2.63
N ALA A 111 -4.80 9.78 -2.23
CA ALA A 111 -4.92 10.74 -1.13
C ALA A 111 -4.44 10.14 0.20
N ALA A 112 -4.82 8.89 0.49
CA ALA A 112 -4.39 8.20 1.70
C ALA A 112 -2.90 7.82 1.64
N ALA A 113 -2.37 7.40 0.49
CA ALA A 113 -0.94 7.17 0.31
C ALA A 113 -0.12 8.45 0.49
N LYS A 114 -0.62 9.59 0.01
CA LYS A 114 -0.02 10.90 0.25
C LYS A 114 0.00 11.22 1.74
N ALA A 115 -1.12 11.04 2.44
CA ALA A 115 -1.16 11.25 3.89
C ALA A 115 -0.11 10.41 4.62
N ALA A 116 0.01 9.11 4.27
CA ALA A 116 1.04 8.23 4.84
C ALA A 116 2.47 8.67 4.51
N ALA A 117 2.71 9.28 3.34
CA ALA A 117 4.03 9.82 3.00
C ALA A 117 4.41 11.07 3.85
N PHE A 118 3.41 11.82 4.34
CA PHE A 118 3.63 12.98 5.22
C PHE A 118 3.57 12.64 6.71
N ALA A 119 3.03 11.48 7.07
CA ALA A 119 3.04 10.91 8.41
C ALA A 119 3.53 9.45 8.37
N PRO A 120 4.82 9.22 8.05
CA PRO A 120 5.35 7.89 7.73
C PRO A 120 5.37 6.91 8.91
N ASP A 121 5.37 7.43 10.14
CA ASP A 121 5.40 6.63 11.36
C ASP A 121 4.00 6.51 12.02
N ASP A 122 2.96 7.13 11.42
CA ASP A 122 1.59 7.02 11.91
C ASP A 122 0.92 5.75 11.36
N ILE A 123 0.80 4.75 12.23
CA ILE A 123 0.18 3.45 11.93
C ILE A 123 -1.28 3.59 11.49
N THR A 124 -2.04 4.52 12.05
CA THR A 124 -3.45 4.71 11.69
C THR A 124 -3.56 5.23 10.26
N VAL A 125 -2.69 6.17 9.90
CA VAL A 125 -2.63 6.71 8.53
C VAL A 125 -2.13 5.65 7.54
N ALA A 126 -1.12 4.86 7.92
CA ALA A 126 -0.62 3.75 7.11
C ALA A 126 -1.71 2.68 6.85
N ASN A 127 -2.41 2.26 7.91
CA ASN A 127 -3.54 1.34 7.81
C ASN A 127 -4.68 1.92 6.95
N THR A 128 -4.99 3.21 7.07
CA THR A 128 -5.98 3.86 6.18
C THR A 128 -5.53 3.80 4.72
N ALA A 129 -4.26 4.09 4.45
CA ALA A 129 -3.69 4.03 3.10
C ALA A 129 -3.75 2.63 2.49
N ALA A 130 -3.50 1.59 3.28
CA ALA A 130 -3.58 0.23 2.80
C ALA A 130 -5.04 -0.20 2.56
N ALA A 131 -6.03 0.39 3.24
CA ALA A 131 -7.45 0.06 3.03
C ALA A 131 -7.97 0.70 1.76
N ALA A 132 -7.58 1.95 1.54
CA ALA A 132 -7.87 2.64 0.30
C ALA A 132 -7.21 1.94 -0.91
N GLU A 133 -5.97 1.45 -0.79
CA GLU A 133 -5.30 0.71 -1.87
C GLU A 133 -5.96 -0.65 -2.16
N GLU A 134 -6.43 -1.39 -1.14
CA GLU A 134 -7.24 -2.61 -1.35
C GLU A 134 -8.55 -2.31 -2.09
N ALA A 135 -9.26 -1.23 -1.72
CA ALA A 135 -10.47 -0.81 -2.41
C ALA A 135 -10.20 -0.44 -3.88
N ALA A 136 -9.10 0.29 -4.14
CA ALA A 136 -8.66 0.60 -5.50
C ALA A 136 -8.29 -0.65 -6.29
N ALA A 137 -7.66 -1.65 -5.66
CA ALA A 137 -7.36 -2.94 -6.27
C ALA A 137 -8.63 -3.72 -6.60
N GLY A 138 -9.60 -3.76 -5.70
CA GLY A 138 -10.91 -4.36 -5.93
C GLY A 138 -11.64 -3.74 -7.13
N ALA A 139 -11.73 -2.40 -7.16
CA ALA A 139 -12.34 -1.68 -8.29
C ALA A 139 -11.60 -1.95 -9.61
N SER A 140 -10.27 -1.87 -9.60
CA SER A 140 -9.44 -2.13 -10.78
C SER A 140 -9.59 -3.56 -11.30
N ASN A 141 -9.67 -4.54 -10.40
CA ASN A 141 -9.89 -5.94 -10.75
C ASN A 141 -11.27 -6.16 -11.37
N GLY A 142 -12.33 -5.57 -10.78
CA GLY A 142 -13.69 -5.64 -11.32
C GLY A 142 -13.80 -5.02 -12.72
N ALA A 143 -13.09 -3.94 -12.99
CA ALA A 143 -13.12 -3.27 -14.30
C ALA A 143 -12.26 -3.94 -15.39
N TYR A 144 -11.09 -4.48 -15.01
CA TYR A 144 -10.09 -4.95 -15.99
C TYR A 144 -9.85 -6.47 -16.00
N GLY A 145 -10.47 -7.23 -15.09
CA GLY A 145 -10.37 -8.69 -15.01
C GLY A 145 -9.01 -9.19 -14.52
N ALA A 146 -8.40 -8.48 -13.56
CA ALA A 146 -7.12 -8.86 -12.95
C ALA A 146 -7.30 -9.90 -11.80
N PRO A 147 -6.26 -10.70 -11.47
CA PRO A 147 -6.35 -11.76 -10.46
C PRO A 147 -6.66 -11.24 -9.04
N THR A 148 -7.03 -12.16 -8.15
CA THR A 148 -7.58 -11.94 -6.79
C THR A 148 -6.91 -10.79 -6.04
N ALA A 149 -7.73 -9.90 -5.46
CA ALA A 149 -7.24 -8.79 -4.65
C ALA A 149 -6.39 -9.32 -3.47
N VAL A 150 -5.19 -8.79 -3.31
CA VAL A 150 -4.27 -9.17 -2.24
C VAL A 150 -4.60 -8.33 -1.01
N THR A 151 -4.92 -8.98 0.10
CA THR A 151 -5.06 -8.32 1.40
C THR A 151 -3.70 -7.79 1.85
N ILE A 152 -3.64 -6.50 2.16
CA ILE A 152 -2.50 -5.81 2.74
C ILE A 152 -2.66 -5.87 4.27
N ALA A 153 -1.73 -6.56 4.92
CA ALA A 153 -1.75 -6.74 6.36
C ALA A 153 -1.82 -5.39 7.11
N ARG A 154 -2.71 -5.30 8.10
CA ARG A 154 -2.82 -4.15 8.99
C ARG A 154 -1.84 -4.30 10.14
N ILE A 155 -1.13 -3.23 10.44
CA ILE A 155 -0.21 -3.15 11.57
C ILE A 155 -1.05 -3.20 12.85
N GLY A 156 -0.65 -4.03 13.81
CA GLY A 156 -1.36 -4.21 15.08
C GLY A 156 -2.65 -5.04 15.05
N GLN A 157 -3.14 -5.49 13.87
CA GLN A 157 -4.19 -6.51 13.81
C GLN A 157 -3.53 -7.87 13.55
N ARG A 158 -3.42 -8.71 14.60
CA ARG A 158 -3.17 -10.13 14.37
C ARG A 158 -4.33 -10.68 13.56
N MET A 159 -4.05 -11.17 12.34
CA MET A 159 -5.01 -12.00 11.64
C MET A 159 -5.28 -13.20 12.54
N SER A 160 -6.47 -13.26 13.13
CA SER A 160 -6.93 -14.43 13.87
C SER A 160 -7.05 -15.56 12.86
N THR A 161 -6.02 -16.38 12.74
CA THR A 161 -6.09 -17.63 12.01
C THR A 161 -6.99 -18.56 12.81
N ASN A 162 -8.21 -18.78 12.32
CA ASN A 162 -9.06 -19.89 12.74
C ASN A 162 -8.50 -21.21 12.19
#